data_AF-A0A9E3YUY4-F1
#
_entry.id   AF-A0A9E3YUY4-F1
#
_cell.length_a   1.000
_cell.length_b   1.000
_cell.length_c   1.000
_cell.angle_alpha   90.00
_cell.angle_beta   90.00
_cell.angle_gamma   90.00
#
_symmetry.space_group_name_H-M   'P 1'
#
loop_
_entity.id
_entity.type
_entity.pdbx_description
1 polymer ?
#
loop_
_entity_poly.entity_id
_entity_poly.type
_entity_poly.pdbx_seq_one_letter_code
_entity_poly.pdbx_strand_id
1 'polypeptide(L)'
;MSIEVLKVAHPLRRTEPGTALQSASEDIWDRKYRLKDKAGSPIDETIDATYRRVARALAEIEREEVREHWYERFVWALRNGAIPAGRIISNAGAQEHKPATSTINCTVSGTIEDSMLGILEKNLEAGLTLKAGCGIGYEFSTLRPRGAYVSGAGAYTSG
;
A
#
# COMPACT_ATOMS: atom_id res chain seq x y z
N MET A 1 3.96 19.15 -23.54
CA MET A 1 4.89 18.30 -24.31
C MET A 1 4.18 17.01 -24.64
N SER A 2 4.03 16.67 -25.92
CA SER A 2 3.41 15.42 -26.41
C SER A 2 4.14 14.19 -25.84
N ILE A 3 3.43 13.07 -25.67
CA ILE A 3 3.97 11.74 -25.34
C ILE A 3 5.19 11.38 -26.23
N GLU A 4 5.26 11.93 -27.44
CA GLU A 4 6.38 11.73 -28.38
C GLU A 4 7.72 12.33 -27.93
N VAL A 5 7.75 13.24 -26.94
CA VAL A 5 8.97 13.94 -26.53
C VAL A 5 9.76 13.20 -25.44
N LEU A 6 9.23 12.07 -24.95
CA LEU A 6 9.92 11.20 -23.99
C LEU A 6 10.91 10.30 -24.73
N LYS A 7 11.91 10.92 -25.37
CA LYS A 7 13.03 10.21 -25.98
C LYS A 7 13.94 9.68 -24.87
N VAL A 8 13.70 8.45 -24.46
CA VAL A 8 14.71 7.65 -23.76
C VAL A 8 15.92 7.51 -24.70
N ALA A 9 17.14 7.69 -24.21
CA ALA A 9 18.39 7.71 -25.02
C ALA A 9 18.65 6.39 -25.78
N HIS A 10 17.86 5.36 -25.49
CA HIS A 10 17.74 4.14 -26.27
C HIS A 10 16.29 4.03 -26.77
N PRO A 11 16.03 3.77 -28.05
CA PRO A 11 14.69 3.41 -28.48
C PRO A 11 14.26 2.23 -27.62
N LEU A 12 13.22 2.42 -26.80
CA LEU A 12 12.61 1.31 -26.07
C LEU A 12 12.28 0.28 -27.15
N ARG A 13 12.99 -0.86 -27.10
CA ARG A 13 12.66 -2.03 -27.88
C ARG A 13 11.15 -2.16 -27.75
N ARG A 14 10.40 -2.07 -28.85
CA ARG A 14 8.95 -2.32 -28.82
C ARG A 14 8.81 -3.63 -28.07
N THR A 15 8.30 -3.56 -26.85
CA THR A 15 7.93 -4.76 -26.11
C THR A 15 6.97 -5.46 -27.03
N GLU A 16 7.31 -6.70 -27.40
CA GLU A 16 6.49 -7.56 -28.24
C GLU A 16 5.02 -7.51 -27.79
N PRO A 17 4.04 -7.77 -28.70
CA PRO A 17 2.62 -7.77 -28.36
C PRO A 17 2.42 -8.43 -27.00
N GLY A 18 1.90 -7.64 -26.06
CA GLY A 18 1.97 -7.91 -24.63
C GLY A 18 1.64 -9.36 -24.32
N THR A 19 2.57 -10.05 -23.68
CA THR A 19 2.32 -11.38 -23.14
C THR A 19 1.03 -11.33 -22.33
N ALA A 20 0.07 -12.19 -22.68
CA ALA A 20 -1.15 -12.32 -21.92
C ALA A 20 -0.82 -12.54 -20.44
N LEU A 21 -1.62 -11.95 -19.55
CA LEU A 21 -1.43 -12.17 -18.13
C LEU A 21 -1.63 -13.66 -17.82
N GLN A 22 -0.83 -14.15 -16.89
CA GLN A 22 -1.03 -15.48 -16.36
C GLN A 22 -2.37 -15.52 -15.62
N SER A 23 -3.09 -16.63 -15.69
CA SER A 23 -4.35 -16.81 -14.93
C SER A 23 -4.20 -16.52 -13.44
N ALA A 24 -3.04 -16.86 -12.85
CA ALA A 24 -2.71 -16.53 -11.48
C ALA A 24 -2.61 -15.01 -11.23
N SER A 25 -2.10 -14.24 -12.19
CA SER A 25 -2.03 -12.78 -12.09
C SER A 25 -3.42 -12.14 -12.15
N GLU A 26 -4.30 -12.67 -13.01
CA GLU A 26 -5.69 -12.23 -13.10
C GLU A 26 -6.47 -12.55 -11.81
N ASP A 27 -6.31 -13.75 -11.24
CA ASP A 27 -6.93 -14.13 -9.96
C ASP A 27 -6.45 -13.24 -8.80
N ILE A 28 -5.13 -13.01 -8.72
CA ILE A 28 -4.55 -12.15 -7.69
C ILE A 28 -5.07 -10.72 -7.84
N TRP A 29 -5.13 -10.18 -9.07
CA TRP A 29 -5.67 -8.85 -9.30
C TRP A 29 -7.14 -8.77 -8.87
N ASP A 30 -8.00 -9.67 -9.34
CA ASP A 30 -9.43 -9.63 -9.03
C ASP A 30 -9.72 -9.75 -7.53
N ARG A 31 -8.91 -10.53 -6.80
CA ARG A 31 -9.12 -10.79 -5.37
C ARG A 31 -8.46 -9.77 -4.45
N LYS A 32 -7.35 -9.15 -4.84
CA LYS A 32 -6.53 -8.30 -3.94
C LYS A 32 -6.50 -6.82 -4.35
N TYR A 33 -6.61 -6.52 -5.64
CA TYR A 33 -6.27 -5.21 -6.19
C TYR A 33 -7.42 -4.53 -6.93
N ARG A 34 -8.31 -5.30 -7.55
CA ARG A 34 -9.50 -4.79 -8.23
C ARG A 34 -10.41 -4.10 -7.22
N LEU A 35 -10.72 -2.84 -7.48
CA LEU A 35 -11.70 -2.13 -6.66
C LEU A 35 -13.09 -2.69 -6.94
N LYS A 36 -13.80 -3.02 -5.86
CA LYS A 36 -15.17 -3.53 -5.87
C LYS A 36 -16.00 -2.74 -4.86
N ASP A 37 -17.29 -2.63 -5.11
CA ASP A 37 -18.24 -2.05 -4.18
C ASP A 37 -18.52 -3.00 -2.99
N LYS A 38 -19.43 -2.59 -2.09
CA LYS A 38 -19.82 -3.38 -0.92
C LYS A 38 -20.57 -4.67 -1.27
N ALA A 39 -21.20 -4.74 -2.44
CA ALA A 39 -21.87 -5.93 -2.95
C ALA A 39 -20.90 -6.89 -3.69
N GLY A 40 -19.65 -6.48 -3.87
CA GLY A 40 -18.62 -7.23 -4.60
C GLY A 40 -18.63 -6.96 -6.10
N SER A 41 -19.43 -6.02 -6.59
CA SER A 41 -19.45 -5.64 -8.01
C SER A 41 -18.17 -4.89 -8.37
N PRO A 42 -17.53 -5.20 -9.50
CA PRO A 42 -16.37 -4.46 -9.97
C PRO A 42 -16.64 -2.97 -10.20
N ILE A 43 -15.81 -2.13 -9.61
CA ILE A 43 -15.69 -0.71 -9.96
C ILE A 43 -14.57 -0.55 -11.01
N ASP A 44 -13.43 -1.20 -10.77
CA ASP A 44 -12.40 -1.33 -11.80
C ASP A 44 -12.79 -2.47 -12.74
N GLU A 45 -13.33 -2.16 -13.92
CA GLU A 45 -13.73 -3.20 -14.87
C GLU A 45 -12.53 -3.99 -15.44
N THR A 46 -11.39 -3.33 -15.58
CA THR A 46 -10.16 -3.90 -16.14
C THR A 46 -8.93 -3.49 -15.33
N ILE A 47 -7.80 -4.16 -15.53
CA ILE A 47 -6.50 -3.77 -14.92
C ILE A 47 -6.11 -2.34 -15.34
N ASP A 48 -6.41 -1.96 -16.58
CA ASP A 48 -6.17 -0.59 -17.04
C ASP A 48 -7.05 0.43 -16.30
N ALA A 49 -8.28 0.07 -15.94
CA ALA A 49 -9.12 0.91 -15.08
C ALA A 49 -8.49 1.08 -13.70
N THR A 50 -7.94 0.02 -13.10
CA THR A 50 -7.12 0.13 -11.87
C THR A 50 -5.96 1.09 -12.05
N TYR A 51 -5.20 1.00 -13.14
CA TYR A 51 -4.07 1.90 -13.40
C TYR A 51 -4.52 3.36 -13.55
N ARG A 52 -5.60 3.62 -14.28
CA ARG A 52 -6.15 4.96 -14.45
C ARG A 52 -6.62 5.56 -13.13
N ARG A 53 -7.33 4.77 -12.29
CA ARG A 53 -7.74 5.20 -10.95
C ARG A 53 -6.54 5.60 -10.10
N VAL A 54 -5.52 4.75 -10.03
CA VAL A 54 -4.30 5.01 -9.25
C VAL A 54 -3.58 6.24 -9.79
N ALA A 55 -3.38 6.34 -11.11
CA ALA A 55 -2.74 7.48 -11.74
C ALA A 55 -3.47 8.80 -11.47
N ARG A 56 -4.81 8.79 -11.52
CA ARG A 56 -5.65 9.95 -11.23
C ARG A 56 -5.48 10.40 -9.78
N ALA A 57 -5.58 9.47 -8.84
CA ALA A 57 -5.39 9.75 -7.42
C ALA A 57 -4.00 10.30 -7.09
N LEU A 58 -2.95 9.83 -7.77
CA LEU A 58 -1.60 10.37 -7.61
C LEU A 58 -1.48 11.79 -8.19
N ALA A 59 -2.07 12.03 -9.37
CA ALA A 59 -2.03 13.33 -10.03
C ALA A 59 -2.83 14.41 -9.28
N GLU A 60 -3.88 14.06 -8.53
CA GLU A 60 -4.70 15.01 -7.76
C GLU A 60 -3.92 15.78 -6.69
N ILE A 61 -2.80 15.23 -6.21
CA ILE A 61 -1.92 15.89 -5.23
C ILE A 61 -1.13 17.05 -5.88
N GLU A 62 -0.93 16.98 -7.20
CA GLU A 62 -0.23 18.02 -7.95
C GLU A 62 -1.08 19.30 -8.08
N ARG A 63 -0.40 20.41 -8.42
CA ARG A 63 -1.08 21.68 -8.75
C ARG A 63 -2.01 21.51 -9.94
N GLU A 64 -3.16 22.16 -9.89
CA GLU A 64 -4.26 21.97 -10.85
C GLU A 64 -3.81 22.09 -12.31
N GLU A 65 -2.93 23.06 -12.62
CA GLU A 65 -2.50 23.34 -13.99
C GLU A 65 -1.64 22.22 -14.63
N VAL A 66 -1.08 21.32 -13.80
CA VAL A 66 -0.20 20.23 -14.25
C VAL A 66 -0.78 18.85 -13.98
N ARG A 67 -1.99 18.74 -13.41
CA ARG A 67 -2.59 17.44 -13.07
C ARG A 67 -2.76 16.53 -14.26
N GLU A 68 -3.31 17.02 -15.37
CA GLU A 68 -3.49 16.19 -16.58
C GLU A 68 -2.16 15.74 -17.16
N HIS A 69 -1.14 16.62 -17.14
CA HIS A 69 0.20 16.27 -17.58
C HIS A 69 0.75 15.08 -16.76
N TRP A 70 0.65 15.13 -15.44
CA TRP A 70 1.13 14.05 -14.58
C TRP A 70 0.27 12.79 -14.63
N TYR A 71 -1.06 12.94 -14.74
CA TYR A 71 -1.98 11.81 -14.94
C TYR A 71 -1.56 10.96 -16.14
N GLU A 72 -1.35 11.56 -17.30
CA GLU A 72 -0.91 10.85 -18.50
C GLU A 72 0.43 10.13 -18.30
N ARG A 73 1.37 10.78 -17.59
CA ARG A 73 2.69 10.22 -17.30
C ARG A 73 2.62 9.05 -16.33
N PHE A 74 1.77 9.11 -15.31
CA PHE A 74 1.55 8.02 -14.37
C PHE A 74 0.84 6.84 -15.03
N VAL A 75 -0.18 7.06 -15.86
CA VAL A 75 -0.82 6.00 -16.65
C VAL A 75 0.21 5.31 -17.53
N TRP A 76 1.04 6.09 -18.25
CA TRP A 76 2.12 5.53 -19.05
C TRP A 76 3.10 4.70 -18.21
N ALA A 77 3.53 5.20 -17.05
CA ALA A 77 4.48 4.49 -16.18
C ALA A 77 3.92 3.15 -15.67
N LEU A 78 2.67 3.14 -15.19
CA LEU A 78 1.99 1.94 -14.69
C LEU A 78 1.86 0.87 -15.77
N ARG A 79 1.46 1.28 -16.99
CA ARG A 79 1.36 0.38 -18.15
C ARG A 79 2.71 -0.19 -18.60
N ASN A 80 3.81 0.48 -18.26
CA ASN A 80 5.17 0.09 -18.62
C ASN A 80 5.96 -0.49 -17.44
N GLY A 81 5.28 -1.01 -16.41
CA GLY A 81 5.88 -1.84 -15.37
C GLY A 81 6.38 -1.10 -14.13
N ALA A 82 6.16 0.21 -14.02
CA ALA A 82 6.36 0.93 -12.76
C ALA A 82 5.19 0.63 -11.81
N ILE A 83 5.22 -0.54 -11.18
CA ILE A 83 4.12 -1.02 -10.33
C ILE A 83 4.37 -0.63 -8.86
N PRO A 84 3.55 0.25 -8.26
CA PRO A 84 3.67 0.61 -6.85
C PRO A 84 3.25 -0.54 -5.93
N ALA A 85 3.57 -0.40 -4.65
CA ALA A 85 3.28 -1.41 -3.66
C ALA A 85 1.77 -1.68 -3.49
N GLY A 86 1.43 -2.87 -3.00
CA GLY A 86 0.06 -3.38 -3.05
C GLY A 86 -1.02 -2.51 -2.38
N ARG A 87 -0.69 -1.74 -1.33
CA ARG A 87 -1.67 -0.86 -0.67
C ARG A 87 -1.97 0.38 -1.50
N ILE A 88 -0.99 0.87 -2.25
CA ILE A 88 -1.18 1.97 -3.19
C ILE A 88 -2.13 1.52 -4.31
N ILE A 89 -1.87 0.37 -4.94
CA ILE A 89 -2.74 -0.19 -5.98
C ILE A 89 -4.18 -0.41 -5.48
N SER A 90 -4.33 -1.00 -4.29
CA SER A 90 -5.65 -1.39 -3.76
C SER A 90 -6.48 -0.20 -3.24
N ASN A 91 -5.84 0.87 -2.75
CA ASN A 91 -6.52 1.90 -1.95
C ASN A 91 -6.44 3.34 -2.53
N ALA A 92 -5.49 3.66 -3.42
CA ALA A 92 -5.41 5.01 -3.99
C ALA A 92 -6.63 5.31 -4.89
N GLY A 93 -7.39 6.36 -4.59
CA GLY A 93 -8.63 6.69 -5.32
C GLY A 93 -9.81 5.77 -5.00
N ALA A 94 -9.77 5.04 -3.87
CA ALA A 94 -10.83 4.13 -3.44
C ALA A 94 -11.62 4.63 -2.20
N GLN A 95 -11.41 5.89 -1.78
CA GLN A 95 -11.87 6.42 -0.49
C GLN A 95 -13.39 6.30 -0.29
N GLU A 96 -14.18 6.44 -1.35
CA GLU A 96 -15.64 6.27 -1.30
C GLU A 96 -16.05 4.85 -0.87
N HIS A 97 -15.33 3.83 -1.33
CA HIS A 97 -15.65 2.42 -1.05
C HIS A 97 -14.83 1.84 0.10
N LYS A 98 -13.63 2.38 0.37
CA LYS A 98 -12.66 1.92 1.38
C LYS A 98 -12.15 3.10 2.26
N PRO A 99 -13.03 3.79 3.01
CA PRO A 99 -12.68 5.05 3.67
C PRO A 99 -11.63 4.93 4.80
N ALA A 100 -11.51 3.74 5.41
CA ALA A 100 -10.61 3.51 6.54
C ALA A 100 -9.37 2.68 6.16
N THR A 101 -8.81 2.91 4.97
CA THR A 101 -7.64 2.18 4.47
C THR A 101 -6.47 3.12 4.18
N SER A 102 -5.25 2.61 4.36
CA SER A 102 -4.02 3.37 4.13
C SER A 102 -3.39 3.03 2.78
N THR A 103 -2.69 3.98 2.16
CA THR A 103 -1.79 3.73 1.03
C THR A 103 -0.37 3.35 1.46
N ILE A 104 -0.07 3.41 2.77
CA ILE A 104 1.23 3.04 3.34
C ILE A 104 1.31 1.52 3.51
N ASN A 105 2.38 0.93 2.98
CA ASN A 105 2.63 -0.50 3.08
C ASN A 105 3.37 -0.89 4.37
N CYS A 106 4.42 -0.14 4.73
CA CYS A 106 5.34 -0.49 5.80
C CYS A 106 5.33 0.61 6.86
N THR A 107 5.13 0.24 8.11
CA THR A 107 5.30 1.11 9.27
C THR A 107 6.19 0.45 10.30
N VAL A 108 6.77 1.28 11.17
CA VAL A 108 7.47 0.83 12.38
C VAL A 108 6.68 1.40 13.55
N SER A 109 6.43 0.56 14.55
CA SER A 109 5.78 0.96 15.79
C SER A 109 6.65 1.96 16.55
N GLY A 110 6.03 2.76 17.41
CA GLY A 110 6.78 3.58 18.36
C GLY A 110 7.51 2.71 19.39
N THR A 111 8.32 3.36 20.23
CA THR A 111 9.00 2.71 21.36
C THR A 111 7.99 1.97 22.24
N ILE A 112 8.30 0.72 22.58
CA ILE A 112 7.51 -0.07 23.53
C ILE A 112 8.10 0.17 24.91
N GLU A 113 7.37 0.84 25.80
CA GLU A 113 7.81 0.99 27.18
C GLU A 113 7.79 -0.37 27.90
N ASP A 114 8.79 -0.64 28.74
CA ASP A 114 8.96 -1.89 29.50
C ASP A 114 7.96 -2.01 30.66
N SER A 115 6.68 -2.05 30.31
CA SER A 115 5.55 -2.15 31.22
C SER A 115 4.36 -2.81 30.52
N MET A 116 3.46 -3.42 31.30
CA MET A 116 2.25 -4.03 30.72
C MET A 116 1.36 -2.99 30.03
N LEU A 117 1.28 -1.77 30.54
CA LEU A 117 0.52 -0.70 29.90
C LEU A 117 1.13 -0.35 28.53
N GLY A 118 2.45 -0.12 28.48
CA GLY A 118 3.15 0.17 27.23
C GLY A 118 2.99 -0.95 26.19
N ILE A 119 3.09 -2.21 26.60
CA ILE A 119 2.86 -3.36 25.71
C ILE A 119 1.43 -3.37 25.17
N LEU A 120 0.43 -3.18 26.04
CA LEU A 120 -0.98 -3.23 25.64
C LEU A 120 -1.39 -2.06 24.75
N GLU A 121 -0.89 -0.86 25.00
CA GLU A 121 -1.10 0.32 24.15
C GLU A 121 -0.52 0.08 22.75
N LYS A 122 0.70 -0.45 22.64
CA LYS A 122 1.30 -0.78 21.34
C LYS A 122 0.61 -1.92 20.62
N ASN A 123 0.06 -2.89 21.34
CA ASN A 123 -0.78 -3.93 20.77
C ASN A 123 -2.11 -3.36 20.21
N LEU A 124 -2.70 -2.36 20.87
CA LEU A 124 -3.88 -1.67 20.36
C LEU A 124 -3.56 -0.89 19.06
N GLU A 125 -2.48 -0.11 19.07
CA GLU A 125 -1.99 0.63 17.88
C GLU A 125 -1.71 -0.32 16.71
N ALA A 126 -1.11 -1.47 16.99
CA ALA A 126 -0.87 -2.53 16.03
C ALA A 126 -2.15 -3.03 15.36
N GLY A 127 -3.17 -3.35 16.18
CA GLY A 127 -4.46 -3.80 15.69
C GLY A 127 -5.12 -2.78 14.75
N LEU A 128 -5.05 -1.49 15.09
CA LEU A 128 -5.57 -0.40 14.26
C LEU A 128 -4.78 -0.24 12.95
N THR A 129 -3.46 -0.37 13.02
CA THR A 129 -2.56 -0.29 11.87
C THR A 129 -2.81 -1.43 10.87
N LEU A 130 -2.95 -2.67 11.37
CA LEU A 130 -3.27 -3.85 10.57
C LEU A 130 -4.68 -3.77 9.99
N LYS A 131 -5.66 -3.25 10.74
CA LYS A 131 -7.03 -2.99 10.25
C LYS A 131 -7.03 -2.02 9.07
N ALA A 132 -6.18 -0.98 9.10
CA ALA A 132 -6.01 -0.04 7.99
C ALA A 132 -5.24 -0.64 6.79
N GLY A 133 -4.65 -1.83 6.97
CA GLY A 133 -3.94 -2.60 5.95
C GLY A 133 -2.42 -2.46 5.98
N CYS A 134 -1.85 -1.59 6.81
CA CYS A 134 -0.39 -1.47 6.88
C CYS A 134 0.24 -2.74 7.49
N GLY A 135 1.46 -3.08 7.07
CA GLY A 135 2.34 -3.95 7.86
C GLY A 135 3.06 -3.12 8.92
N ILE A 136 3.30 -3.70 10.09
CA ILE A 136 3.93 -3.02 11.24
C ILE A 136 5.09 -3.86 11.80
N GLY A 137 6.26 -3.23 11.95
CA GLY A 137 7.43 -3.78 12.65
C GLY A 137 7.59 -3.18 14.05
N TYR A 138 8.40 -3.81 14.89
CA TYR A 138 8.60 -3.40 16.28
C TYR A 138 10.06 -3.48 16.66
N GLU A 139 10.45 -2.64 17.61
CA GLU A 139 11.70 -2.76 18.36
C GLU A 139 11.38 -3.26 19.77
N PHE A 140 11.75 -4.50 20.08
CA PHE A 140 11.43 -5.15 21.36
C PHE A 140 12.59 -5.11 22.37
N SER A 141 13.76 -4.56 22.02
CA SER A 141 14.93 -4.56 22.91
C SER A 141 14.76 -3.72 24.17
N THR A 142 13.71 -2.91 24.25
CA THR A 142 13.32 -2.19 25.47
C THR A 142 12.73 -3.12 26.53
N LEU A 143 12.14 -4.25 26.14
CA LEU A 143 11.52 -5.19 27.07
C LEU A 143 12.60 -5.97 27.83
N ARG A 144 12.44 -6.06 29.15
CA ARG A 144 13.39 -6.79 29.98
C ARG A 144 13.41 -8.28 29.61
N PRO A 145 14.59 -8.93 29.65
CA PRO A 145 14.73 -10.31 29.24
C PRO A 145 13.93 -11.26 30.15
N ARG A 146 13.74 -12.49 29.68
CA ARG A 146 13.14 -13.59 30.45
C ARG A 146 13.83 -13.74 31.81
N GLY A 147 13.03 -13.92 32.86
CA GLY A 147 13.52 -14.15 34.22
C GLY A 147 13.90 -12.88 34.99
N ALA A 148 13.69 -11.69 34.42
CA ALA A 148 13.82 -10.45 35.17
C ALA A 148 12.67 -10.32 36.20
N TYR A 149 12.98 -9.75 37.36
CA TYR A 149 12.01 -9.62 38.45
C TYR A 149 10.99 -8.50 38.19
N VAL A 150 9.73 -8.73 38.55
CA VAL A 150 8.62 -7.77 38.42
C VAL A 150 8.13 -7.37 39.80
N SER A 151 8.62 -6.24 40.32
CA SER A 151 8.36 -5.79 41.69
C SER A 151 6.88 -5.66 42.03
N GLY A 152 6.03 -5.22 41.10
CA GLY A 152 4.60 -5.05 41.33
C GLY A 152 3.79 -6.36 41.41
N ALA A 153 4.30 -7.45 40.83
CA ALA A 153 3.59 -8.74 40.77
C ALA A 153 4.26 -9.83 41.61
N GLY A 154 5.46 -9.59 42.14
CA GLY A 154 6.26 -10.60 42.85
C GLY A 154 6.65 -11.79 41.96
N ALA A 155 6.66 -11.61 40.65
CA ALA A 155 6.84 -12.66 39.64
C ALA A 155 8.06 -12.38 38.75
N TYR A 156 8.31 -13.28 37.80
CA TYR A 156 9.38 -13.18 36.81
C TYR A 156 8.81 -13.01 35.40
N THR A 157 9.50 -12.27 34.54
CA THR A 157 9.05 -11.99 33.16
C THR A 157 9.17 -13.18 32.23
N SER A 158 8.32 -13.20 31.20
CA SER A 158 8.38 -14.15 30.08
C SER A 158 9.56 -13.91 29.14
N GLY A 159 10.07 -12.68 29.11
CA GLY A 159 10.84 -12.16 27.97
C GLY A 159 9.93 -11.76 26.83
#